data_AF-A0A350J1Z2-F1
#
_entry.id   AF-A0A350J1Z2-F1
#
_cell.length_a   1.000
_cell.length_b   1.000
_cell.length_c   1.000
_cell.angle_alpha   90.00
_cell.angle_beta   90.00
_cell.angle_gamma   90.00
#
_symmetry.space_group_name_H-M   'P 1'
#
loop_
_entity.id
_entity.type
_entity.pdbx_description
1 polymer ?
#
loop_
_entity_poly.entity_id
_entity_poly.type
_entity_poly.pdbx_seq_one_letter_code
_entity_poly.pdbx_strand_id
1 'polypeptide(L)'
;MPNNIISLLDSDVATQLENALDRGALFLTPNTRLAAYLRDLLDDMMLERRGVVKDLAKNAAKGVWQSPELIPFDAWTAAQWTTAILSGKTAPRLILTAGQDVLYWERALEQSPIAQTLMSPAAAA
;
A
#
# COMPACT_ATOMS: atom_id res chain seq x y z
N MET A 1 17.84 21.92 -1.90
CA MET A 1 16.75 22.71 -1.29
C MET A 1 15.76 21.73 -0.71
N PRO A 2 15.28 21.89 0.53
CA PRO A 2 14.18 21.04 0.99
C PRO A 2 12.99 21.37 0.09
N ASN A 3 12.56 20.40 -0.72
CA ASN A 3 11.26 20.49 -1.37
C ASN A 3 10.27 20.55 -0.22
N ASN A 4 9.55 21.65 -0.09
CA ASN A 4 8.55 21.79 0.96
C ASN A 4 7.32 20.99 0.51
N ILE A 5 7.43 19.66 0.45
CA ILE A 5 6.40 18.76 -0.09
C ILE A 5 5.10 18.93 0.72
N ILE A 6 5.22 19.27 2.00
CA ILE A 6 4.12 19.60 2.91
C ILE A 6 3.31 20.81 2.42
N SER A 7 3.92 21.79 1.73
CA SER A 7 3.19 22.96 1.20
C SER A 7 2.28 22.64 0.00
N LEU A 8 2.36 21.42 -0.54
CA LEU A 8 1.50 20.95 -1.63
C LEU A 8 0.28 20.18 -1.10
N LEU A 9 0.21 19.89 0.20
CA LEU A 9 -0.94 19.25 0.82
C LEU A 9 -1.97 20.28 1.22
N ASP A 10 -3.25 19.90 1.08
CA ASP A 10 -4.32 20.61 1.76
C ASP A 10 -4.07 20.58 3.27
N SER A 11 -4.24 21.72 3.93
CA SER A 11 -4.08 21.86 5.38
C SER A 11 -4.92 20.87 6.20
N ASP A 12 -6.11 20.51 5.72
CA ASP A 12 -6.94 19.52 6.39
C ASP A 12 -6.33 18.12 6.30
N VAL A 13 -5.81 17.74 5.12
CA VAL A 13 -5.14 16.45 4.91
C VAL A 13 -3.87 16.36 5.75
N ALA A 14 -3.06 17.43 5.81
CA ALA A 14 -1.88 17.46 6.67
C ALA A 14 -2.26 17.23 8.15
N THR A 15 -3.30 17.91 8.63
CA THR A 15 -3.82 17.75 10.00
C THR A 15 -4.33 16.33 10.27
N GLN A 16 -4.98 15.70 9.30
CA GLN A 16 -5.45 14.30 9.42
C GLN A 16 -4.28 13.32 9.50
N LEU A 17 -3.24 13.49 8.67
CA LEU A 17 -2.03 12.67 8.69
C LEU A 17 -1.29 12.81 10.03
N GLU A 18 -1.17 14.03 10.53
CA GLU A 18 -0.62 14.33 11.85
C GLU A 18 -1.34 13.59 12.98
N ASN A 19 -2.67 13.72 13.02
CA ASN A 19 -3.48 13.03 14.02
C ASN A 19 -3.39 11.50 13.92
N ALA A 20 -3.25 10.97 12.70
CA ALA A 20 -3.07 9.54 12.47
C ALA A 20 -1.69 9.06 12.99
N LEU A 21 -0.63 9.84 12.76
CA LEU A 21 0.71 9.57 13.28
C LEU A 21 0.71 9.51 14.81
N ASP A 22 0.06 10.47 15.46
CA ASP A 22 0.00 10.54 16.93
C ASP A 22 -0.75 9.35 17.56
N ARG A 23 -1.60 8.68 16.77
CA ARG A 23 -2.32 7.47 17.18
C ARG A 23 -1.60 6.18 16.83
N GLY A 24 -0.42 6.24 16.22
CA GLY A 24 0.31 5.07 15.75
C GLY A 24 -0.42 4.32 14.62
N ALA A 25 -1.07 5.07 13.72
CA ALA A 25 -1.83 4.48 12.63
C ALA A 25 -0.94 3.65 11.66
N LEU A 26 -1.53 2.59 11.14
CA LEU A 26 -1.05 1.89 9.95
C LEU A 26 -1.55 2.62 8.70
N PHE A 27 -0.64 3.02 7.82
CA PHE A 27 -0.96 3.65 6.55
C PHE A 27 -1.01 2.60 5.43
N LEU A 28 -2.19 2.46 4.82
CA LEU A 28 -2.40 1.60 3.65
C LEU A 28 -2.39 2.44 2.38
N THR A 29 -1.58 2.04 1.40
CA THR A 29 -1.51 2.72 0.10
C THR A 29 -1.94 1.78 -1.03
N PRO A 30 -2.43 2.30 -2.17
CA PRO A 30 -2.81 1.46 -3.30
C PRO A 30 -1.60 0.85 -4.02
N ASN A 31 -0.40 1.39 -3.83
CA ASN A 31 0.82 0.89 -4.48
C ASN A 31 2.10 1.33 -3.76
N THR A 32 3.21 0.72 -4.18
CA THR A 32 4.58 0.98 -3.67
C THR A 32 5.10 2.38 -3.95
N ARG A 33 4.68 3.01 -5.06
CA ARG A 33 5.12 4.39 -5.39
C ARG A 33 4.53 5.41 -4.42
N LEU A 34 3.22 5.35 -4.17
CA LEU A 34 2.59 6.22 -3.18
C LEU A 34 3.11 5.91 -1.78
N ALA A 35 3.42 4.65 -1.49
CA ALA A 35 4.04 4.27 -0.22
C ALA A 35 5.37 4.97 0.01
N ALA A 36 6.27 4.94 -0.97
CA ALA A 36 7.55 5.62 -0.87
C ALA A 36 7.39 7.13 -0.68
N TYR A 37 6.55 7.76 -1.52
CA TYR A 37 6.29 9.19 -1.43
C TYR A 37 5.69 9.61 -0.08
N LEU A 38 4.67 8.88 0.40
CA LEU A 38 4.03 9.18 1.68
C LEU A 38 4.98 8.93 2.85
N ARG A 39 5.89 7.96 2.76
CA ARG A 39 6.93 7.76 3.78
C ARG A 39 7.83 8.98 3.93
N ASP A 40 8.37 9.48 2.81
CA ASP A 40 9.21 10.68 2.82
C ASP A 40 8.46 11.88 3.42
N LEU A 41 7.18 12.05 3.05
CA LEU A 41 6.33 13.11 3.60
C LEU A 41 6.12 13.00 5.12
N LEU A 42 5.78 11.81 5.62
CA LEU A 42 5.53 11.62 7.05
C LEU A 42 6.83 11.80 7.87
N ASP A 43 7.98 11.38 7.32
CA ASP A 43 9.28 11.59 7.93
C ASP A 43 9.66 13.09 7.95
N ASP A 44 9.37 13.85 6.89
CA ASP A 44 9.55 15.31 6.86
C ASP A 44 8.66 16.01 7.90
N MET A 45 7.39 15.62 8.03
CA MET A 45 6.49 16.16 9.05
C MET A 45 7.00 15.90 10.48
N MET A 46 7.56 14.71 10.72
CA MET A 46 8.19 14.36 12.00
C MET A 46 9.46 15.17 12.27
N LEU A 47 10.22 15.49 11.22
CA LEU A 47 11.41 16.34 11.32
C LEU A 47 11.05 17.78 11.67
N GLU A 48 10.03 18.36 11.03
CA GLU A 48 9.55 19.72 11.30
C GLU A 48 9.02 19.88 12.72
N ARG A 49 8.22 18.92 13.20
CA ARG A 49 7.69 18.90 14.58
C ARG A 49 8.77 18.98 15.65
N ARG A 50 9.98 18.49 15.39
CA ARG A 50 11.11 18.52 16.35
C ARG A 50 11.87 19.84 16.37
N GLY A 51 11.48 20.85 15.57
CA GLY A 51 12.11 22.17 15.60
C GLY A 51 13.55 22.20 15.05
N VAL A 52 13.99 21.13 14.37
CA VAL A 52 15.36 20.99 13.83
C VAL A 52 15.66 22.05 12.75
N VAL A 53 14.63 22.69 12.21
CA VAL A 53 14.75 23.69 11.13
C VAL A 53 15.21 25.07 11.64
N LYS A 54 15.23 25.35 12.96
CA LYS A 54 15.62 26.70 13.46
C LYS A 54 16.92 26.81 14.27
N ASP A 55 17.46 25.75 14.89
CA ASP A 55 18.66 25.89 15.76
C ASP A 55 19.76 24.82 15.64
N LEU A 56 19.71 23.93 14.64
CA LEU A 56 20.50 22.68 14.64
C LEU A 56 21.58 22.55 13.56
N ALA A 57 22.16 23.67 13.09
CA ALA A 57 23.37 23.63 12.26
C ALA A 57 24.65 23.24 13.03
N LYS A 58 24.59 23.00 14.35
CA LYS A 58 25.81 22.73 15.15
C LYS A 58 25.86 21.43 15.94
N ASN A 59 24.75 20.78 16.26
CA ASN A 59 24.78 19.51 17.02
C ASN A 59 23.58 18.65 16.64
N ALA A 60 23.55 18.14 15.40
CA ALA A 60 22.51 17.24 14.92
C ALA A 60 22.45 15.95 15.74
N ALA A 61 21.81 15.99 16.90
CA ALA A 61 21.14 14.84 17.46
C ALA A 61 20.04 14.50 16.45
N LYS A 62 20.38 13.64 15.47
CA LYS A 62 19.42 12.92 14.65
C LYS A 62 18.49 12.23 15.63
N GLY A 63 17.35 12.87 15.89
CA GLY A 63 16.33 12.30 16.73
C GLY A 63 15.95 10.95 16.13
N VAL A 64 16.02 9.88 16.91
CA VAL A 64 15.45 8.60 16.48
C VAL A 64 13.95 8.70 16.70
N TRP A 65 13.15 8.44 15.67
CA TRP A 65 11.72 8.19 15.78
C TRP A 65 11.41 6.81 15.22
N GLN A 66 10.31 6.23 15.67
CA GLN A 66 9.75 5.09 14.96
C GLN A 66 9.05 5.63 13.72
N SER A 67 9.54 5.24 12.56
CA SER A 67 8.86 5.54 11.30
C SER A 67 7.47 4.89 11.32
N PRO A 68 6.44 5.59 10.82
CA PRO A 68 5.09 5.05 10.76
C PRO A 68 5.05 3.75 9.93
N GLU A 69 4.22 2.82 10.38
CA GLU A 69 3.98 1.60 9.61
C GLU A 69 3.19 1.97 8.36
N LEU A 70 3.80 1.69 7.21
CA LEU A 70 3.25 2.05 5.92
C LEU A 70 3.51 0.92 4.95
N ILE A 71 2.44 0.39 4.36
CA ILE A 71 2.51 -0.78 3.49
C ILE A 71 1.42 -0.70 2.40
N PRO A 72 1.73 -1.13 1.16
CA PRO A 72 0.71 -1.29 0.13
C PRO A 72 -0.39 -2.28 0.55
N PHE A 73 -1.62 -2.02 0.10
CA PHE A 73 -2.80 -2.80 0.49
C PHE A 73 -2.69 -4.29 0.10
N ASP A 74 -2.14 -4.58 -1.06
CA ASP A 74 -1.88 -5.94 -1.54
C ASP A 74 -0.87 -6.67 -0.64
N ALA A 75 0.24 -6.00 -0.29
CA ALA A 75 1.25 -6.53 0.60
C ALA A 75 0.70 -6.77 2.03
N TRP A 76 -0.11 -5.84 2.55
CA TRP A 76 -0.80 -6.03 3.83
C TRP A 76 -1.73 -7.24 3.80
N THR A 77 -2.56 -7.36 2.75
CA THR A 77 -3.52 -8.46 2.60
C THR A 77 -2.80 -9.81 2.51
N ALA A 78 -1.69 -9.89 1.76
CA ALA A 78 -0.87 -11.09 1.67
C ALA A 78 -0.25 -11.48 3.03
N ALA A 79 0.20 -10.50 3.83
CA ALA A 79 0.72 -10.75 5.18
C ALA A 79 -0.37 -11.26 6.14
N GLN A 80 -1.57 -10.66 6.10
CA GLN A 80 -2.70 -11.13 6.90
C GLN A 80 -3.13 -12.55 6.50
N TRP A 81 -3.17 -12.84 5.19
CA TRP A 81 -3.48 -14.17 4.68
C TRP A 81 -2.46 -15.22 5.14
N THR A 82 -1.17 -14.89 5.02
CA THR A 82 -0.08 -15.76 5.48
C THR A 82 -0.21 -16.06 6.96
N THR A 83 -0.47 -15.04 7.77
CA THR A 83 -0.69 -15.19 9.22
C THR A 83 -1.90 -16.09 9.52
N ALA A 84 -3.00 -15.92 8.78
CA ALA A 84 -4.20 -16.74 8.94
C ALA A 84 -3.93 -18.22 8.61
N ILE A 85 -3.21 -18.52 7.53
CA ILE A 85 -2.82 -19.89 7.17
C ILE A 85 -1.93 -20.49 8.26
N LEU A 86 -0.88 -19.77 8.69
CA LEU A 86 0.07 -20.26 9.69
C LEU A 86 -0.57 -20.48 11.06
N SER A 87 -1.67 -19.78 11.36
CA SER A 87 -2.45 -20.01 12.59
C SER A 87 -3.18 -21.36 12.63
N GLY A 88 -3.29 -22.06 11.49
CA GLY A 88 -4.01 -23.33 11.37
C GLY A 88 -5.54 -23.22 11.43
N LYS A 89 -6.08 -22.01 11.61
CA LYS A 89 -7.54 -21.76 11.68
C LYS A 89 -8.20 -21.66 10.30
N THR A 90 -7.41 -21.48 9.26
CA THR A 90 -7.88 -21.33 7.88
C THR A 90 -7.23 -22.39 7.00
N ALA A 91 -8.02 -23.00 6.12
CA ALA A 91 -7.50 -23.96 5.14
C ALA A 91 -6.47 -23.27 4.23
N PRO A 92 -5.30 -23.88 3.98
CA PRO A 92 -4.28 -23.31 3.12
C PRO A 92 -4.80 -23.25 1.68
N ARG A 93 -5.01 -22.03 1.17
CA ARG A 93 -5.31 -21.77 -0.24
C ARG A 93 -4.23 -20.88 -0.84
N LEU A 94 -3.92 -21.12 -2.11
CA LEU A 94 -3.03 -20.29 -2.89
C LEU A 94 -3.78 -19.02 -3.32
N ILE A 95 -3.18 -17.85 -3.07
CA ILE A 95 -3.62 -16.61 -3.74
C ILE A 95 -2.97 -16.60 -5.12
N LEU A 96 -3.81 -16.54 -6.16
CA LEU A 96 -3.32 -16.48 -7.53
C LEU A 96 -2.70 -15.10 -7.83
N THR A 97 -1.59 -15.10 -8.55
CA THR A 97 -1.10 -13.88 -9.19
C THR A 97 -2.02 -13.49 -10.34
N ALA A 98 -1.95 -12.23 -10.80
CA ALA A 98 -2.75 -11.79 -11.95
C ALA A 98 -2.55 -12.68 -13.19
N GLY A 99 -1.31 -13.12 -13.47
CA GLY A 99 -1.04 -14.03 -14.59
C GLY A 99 -1.60 -15.44 -14.38
N GLN A 100 -1.61 -15.94 -13.14
CA GLN A 100 -2.22 -17.23 -12.82
C GLN A 100 -3.74 -17.18 -12.90
N ASP A 101 -4.35 -16.07 -12.48
CA ASP A 101 -5.80 -15.85 -12.57
C ASP A 101 -6.25 -15.79 -14.03
N VAL A 102 -5.54 -15.05 -14.88
CA VAL A 102 -5.80 -15.01 -16.33
C VAL A 102 -5.71 -16.42 -16.94
N LEU A 103 -4.61 -17.13 -16.70
CA LEU A 103 -4.43 -18.49 -17.23
C LEU A 103 -5.51 -19.46 -16.73
N TYR A 104 -5.94 -19.30 -15.48
CA TYR A 104 -7.02 -20.09 -14.90
C TYR A 104 -8.33 -19.84 -15.65
N TRP A 105 -8.67 -18.56 -15.89
CA TRP A 105 -9.87 -18.19 -16.63
C TRP A 105 -9.81 -18.61 -18.10
N GLU A 106 -8.67 -18.44 -18.78
CA GLU A 106 -8.47 -18.92 -20.15
C GLU A 106 -8.76 -20.41 -20.27
N ARG A 107 -8.18 -21.23 -19.38
CA ARG A 107 -8.43 -22.67 -19.36
C ARG A 107 -9.88 -23.02 -19.04
N ALA A 108 -10.50 -22.31 -18.10
CA ALA A 108 -11.90 -22.52 -17.75
C ALA A 108 -12.84 -22.21 -18.94
N LEU A 109 -12.51 -21.19 -19.73
CA LEU A 109 -13.26 -20.83 -20.94
C LEU A 109 -13.03 -21.85 -22.07
N GLU A 110 -11.78 -22.26 -22.31
CA GLU A 110 -11.47 -23.29 -23.32
C GLU A 110 -12.22 -24.60 -23.07
N GLN A 111 -12.35 -24.99 -21.79
CA GLN A 111 -13.01 -26.23 -21.38
C GLN A 111 -14.54 -26.10 -21.27
N SER A 112 -15.08 -24.88 -21.37
CA SER A 112 -16.52 -24.62 -21.21
C SER A 112 -17.27 -24.81 -22.53
N PRO A 113 -18.20 -25.78 -22.63
CA PRO A 113 -19.01 -25.99 -23.83
C PRO A 113 -19.87 -24.77 -24.18
N ILE A 114 -20.33 -24.04 -23.16
CA ILE A 114 -21.12 -22.81 -23.34
C ILE A 114 -20.24 -21.71 -23.93
N ALA A 115 -19.02 -21.55 -23.43
CA ALA A 115 -18.09 -20.54 -23.95
C ALA A 115 -17.71 -20.85 -25.41
N GLN A 116 -17.45 -22.12 -25.76
CA GLN A 116 -17.18 -22.51 -27.15
C GLN A 116 -18.38 -22.22 -28.07
N THR A 117 -19.60 -22.42 -27.57
CA THR A 117 -20.83 -22.09 -28.33
C THR A 117 -20.97 -20.59 -28.56
N LEU A 118 -20.74 -19.78 -27.51
CA LEU A 118 -20.80 -18.31 -27.59
C LEU A 118 -19.68 -17.70 -28.44
N MET A 119 -18.50 -18.33 -28.47
CA MET A 119 -17.37 -17.90 -29.30
C MET A 119 -17.46 -18.42 -30.75
N SER A 120 -18.49 -19.21 -31.08
CA SER A 120 -18.67 -19.68 -32.45
C SER A 120 -19.22 -18.58 -33.37
N PRO A 121 -18.85 -18.56 -34.66
CA PRO A 121 -19.38 -17.58 -35.61
C PRO A 121 -20.92 -17.60 -35.73
N ALA A 122 -21.56 -18.74 -35.43
CA ALA A 122 -23.00 -18.90 -35.45
C ALA A 122 -23.72 -18.14 -34.32
N ALA A 123 -23.02 -17.80 -33.24
CA ALA A 123 -23.56 -17.01 -32.13
C ALA A 123 -23.34 -15.50 -32.29
N ALA A 124 -22.58 -15.06 -33.31
CA ALA A 124 -22.29 -13.65 -33.59
C ALA A 124 -23.25 -13.03 -34.64
N ALA A 125 -24.25 -13.78 -35.10
CA ALA A 125 -25.20 -13.41 -36.15
C ALA A 125 -26.56 -12.98 -35.58
#